data_AF-A0A927RVE3-F1
#
_entry.id   AF-A0A927RVE3-F1
#
_cell.length_a   1.000
_cell.length_b   1.000
_cell.length_c   1.000
_cell.angle_alpha   90.00
_cell.angle_beta   90.00
_cell.angle_gamma   90.00
#
_symmetry.space_group_name_H-M   'P 1'
#
loop_
_entity.id
_entity.type
_entity.pdbx_description
1 polymer ?
#
loop_
_entity_poly.entity_id
_entity_poly.type
_entity_poly.pdbx_seq_one_letter_code
_entity_poly.pdbx_strand_id
1 'polypeptide(L)'
;MQHSHPGKKPTKVITEPYLSGSMTDATTFKSALAFFGGQVALMLFYLFIGSMMVMDSQVFTIVVNVLLVAVAWYACYQRGAVSGAEGVYKGEILHQRRERGHEVTAADTARCYHPLKGLISALLGTSPIFLCACALALTAQEVVPGAANEVLTVTDFLRMVVRMALLPLIHFSGLNNTAAHLVLEQLSPLLVLLPAGMYALGYSRGPAIRTRIHTDIYLGKRRQLKKQKRENAQRSHRGPDAPR
;
A
#
# COMPACT_ATOMS: atom_id res chain seq x y z
N MET A 1 -6.93 -41.08 7.43
CA MET A 1 -7.55 -40.95 6.08
C MET A 1 -7.33 -39.53 5.61
N GLN A 2 -6.27 -39.31 4.81
CA GLN A 2 -5.80 -38.01 4.38
C GLN A 2 -6.21 -37.84 2.91
N HIS A 3 -7.19 -36.99 2.62
CA HIS A 3 -7.56 -36.67 1.25
C HIS A 3 -6.47 -35.82 0.60
N SER A 4 -5.51 -36.47 -0.06
CA SER A 4 -4.51 -35.82 -0.92
C SER A 4 -5.20 -35.34 -2.20
N HIS A 5 -5.37 -34.02 -2.33
CA HIS A 5 -5.82 -33.42 -3.59
C HIS A 5 -4.78 -33.69 -4.70
N PRO A 6 -5.20 -34.19 -5.88
CA PRO A 6 -4.29 -34.57 -6.95
C PRO A 6 -3.66 -33.33 -7.61
N GLY A 7 -2.40 -33.49 -8.02
CA GLY A 7 -1.51 -32.42 -8.44
C GLY A 7 -2.06 -31.51 -9.53
N LYS A 8 -2.13 -30.21 -9.21
CA LYS A 8 -2.22 -29.15 -10.22
C LYS A 8 -0.86 -29.04 -10.90
N LYS A 9 -0.79 -29.43 -12.18
CA LYS A 9 0.37 -29.15 -13.05
C LYS A 9 0.75 -27.66 -12.90
N PRO A 10 2.05 -27.31 -12.75
CA PRO A 10 2.45 -25.92 -12.57
C PRO A 10 1.90 -25.09 -13.74
N THR A 11 1.06 -24.11 -13.40
CA THR A 11 0.50 -23.18 -14.37
C THR A 11 1.64 -22.42 -15.00
N LYS A 12 1.78 -22.51 -16.33
CA LYS A 12 2.76 -21.75 -17.11
C LYS A 12 2.52 -20.26 -16.83
N VAL A 13 3.41 -19.67 -16.05
CA VAL A 13 3.42 -18.25 -15.72
C VAL A 13 3.72 -17.47 -17.00
N ILE A 14 2.87 -16.51 -17.37
CA ILE A 14 3.06 -15.68 -18.56
C ILE A 14 3.49 -14.29 -18.10
N THR A 15 4.74 -13.96 -18.38
CA THR A 15 5.33 -12.65 -18.17
C THR A 15 5.44 -11.94 -19.51
N GLU A 16 4.76 -10.81 -19.68
CA GLU A 16 4.97 -9.94 -20.84
C GLU A 16 6.23 -9.08 -20.61
N PRO A 17 7.05 -8.85 -21.65
CA PRO A 17 8.17 -7.93 -21.55
C PRO A 17 7.66 -6.50 -21.36
N TYR A 18 8.31 -5.74 -20.46
CA TYR A 18 7.99 -4.34 -20.19
C TYR A 18 9.26 -3.50 -20.14
N LEU A 19 9.15 -2.23 -20.52
CA LEU A 19 10.25 -1.27 -20.39
C LEU A 19 10.35 -0.77 -18.94
N SER A 20 11.56 -0.71 -18.39
CA SER A 20 11.82 -0.17 -17.04
C SER A 20 11.92 1.36 -17.06
N GLY A 21 11.48 1.99 -15.97
CA GLY A 21 11.55 3.44 -15.81
C GLY A 21 12.75 3.93 -15.00
N SER A 22 12.78 5.24 -14.77
CA SER A 22 13.72 5.95 -13.92
C SER A 22 13.29 5.91 -12.45
N MET A 23 14.23 6.24 -11.56
CA MET A 23 13.97 6.28 -10.11
C MET A 23 13.11 7.49 -9.69
N THR A 24 13.23 8.61 -10.40
CA THR A 24 12.62 9.89 -10.04
C THR A 24 12.12 10.63 -11.28
N ASP A 25 10.85 11.04 -11.25
CA ASP A 25 10.21 11.84 -12.30
C ASP A 25 9.23 12.85 -11.69
N ALA A 26 8.71 13.76 -12.50
CA ALA A 26 7.57 14.64 -12.13
C ALA A 26 6.36 13.87 -11.56
N THR A 27 6.15 12.62 -11.99
CA THR A 27 5.08 11.75 -11.46
C THR A 27 5.34 11.31 -10.01
N THR A 28 6.61 11.28 -9.59
CA THR A 28 7.02 10.87 -8.23
C THR A 28 6.55 11.90 -7.20
N PHE A 29 6.67 13.20 -7.52
CA PHE A 29 6.18 14.27 -6.65
C PHE A 29 4.66 14.24 -6.51
N LYS A 30 3.93 14.04 -7.62
CA LYS A 30 2.47 13.90 -7.58
C LYS A 30 2.04 12.70 -6.73
N SER A 31 2.72 11.57 -6.87
CA SER A 31 2.48 10.37 -6.05
C SER A 31 2.81 10.61 -4.57
N ALA A 32 3.90 11.30 -4.27
CA ALA A 32 4.28 11.67 -2.90
C ALA A 32 3.22 12.58 -2.25
N LEU A 33 2.73 13.58 -2.97
CA LEU A 33 1.68 14.48 -2.48
C LEU A 33 0.35 13.75 -2.24
N ALA A 34 -0.03 12.85 -3.15
CA ALA A 34 -1.21 12.01 -2.98
C ALA A 34 -1.07 11.05 -1.78
N PHE A 35 0.14 10.54 -1.54
CA PHE A 35 0.43 9.71 -0.38
C PHE A 35 0.37 10.50 0.93
N PHE A 36 0.97 11.70 0.95
CA PHE A 36 0.90 12.63 2.08
C PHE A 36 -0.55 12.99 2.43
N GLY A 37 -1.35 13.40 1.45
CA GLY A 37 -2.78 13.68 1.65
C GLY A 37 -3.54 12.44 2.16
N GLY A 38 -3.15 11.24 1.71
CA GLY A 38 -3.65 9.99 2.25
C GLY A 38 -3.30 9.75 3.72
N GLN A 39 -2.08 10.10 4.15
CA GLN A 39 -1.68 10.02 5.55
C GLN A 39 -2.42 11.04 6.41
N VAL A 40 -2.57 12.29 5.95
CA VAL A 40 -3.35 13.31 6.66
C VAL A 40 -4.81 12.87 6.83
N ALA A 41 -5.44 12.34 5.78
CA ALA A 41 -6.80 11.80 5.88
C ALA A 41 -6.90 10.65 6.89
N LEU A 42 -5.87 9.78 6.96
CA LEU A 42 -5.81 8.70 7.92
C LEU A 42 -5.66 9.22 9.36
N MET A 43 -4.86 10.26 9.59
CA MET A 43 -4.74 10.92 10.90
C MET A 43 -6.08 11.48 11.37
N LEU A 44 -6.80 12.18 10.48
CA LEU A 44 -8.13 12.71 10.79
C LEU A 44 -9.13 11.57 11.09
N PHE A 45 -9.04 10.47 10.35
CA PHE A 45 -9.86 9.29 10.59
C PHE A 45 -9.56 8.64 11.95
N TYR A 46 -8.29 8.55 12.33
CA TYR A 46 -7.89 8.08 13.65
C TYR A 46 -8.36 9.00 14.77
N LEU A 47 -8.29 10.31 14.57
CA LEU A 47 -8.84 11.28 15.52
C LEU A 47 -10.34 11.07 15.73
N PHE A 48 -11.09 10.89 14.62
CA PHE A 48 -12.53 10.65 14.67
C PHE A 48 -12.90 9.33 15.33
N ILE A 49 -12.20 8.23 15.02
CA ILE A 49 -12.47 6.93 15.68
C ILE A 49 -12.02 6.96 17.13
N GLY A 50 -10.88 7.60 17.43
CA GLY A 50 -10.36 7.75 18.77
C GLY A 50 -11.33 8.47 19.71
N SER A 51 -12.00 9.52 19.22
CA SER A 51 -13.02 10.23 20.02
C SER A 51 -14.29 9.41 20.24
N MET A 52 -14.63 8.50 19.31
CA MET A 52 -15.75 7.56 19.48
C MET A 52 -15.40 6.33 20.35
N MET A 53 -14.11 6.03 20.54
CA MET A 53 -13.61 4.83 21.21
C MET A 53 -13.29 5.00 22.70
N VAL A 54 -13.90 5.98 23.38
CA VAL A 54 -13.89 6.04 24.85
C VAL A 54 -14.86 4.98 25.37
N MET A 55 -14.47 3.71 25.29
CA MET A 55 -15.18 2.60 25.92
C MET A 55 -14.58 2.28 27.28
N ASP A 56 -15.44 1.90 28.22
CA ASP A 56 -15.06 1.56 29.60
C ASP A 56 -14.10 0.36 29.69
N SER A 57 -13.96 -0.44 28.63
CA SER A 57 -13.07 -1.60 28.58
C SER A 57 -11.79 -1.34 27.77
N GLN A 58 -10.65 -1.29 28.47
CA GLN A 58 -9.32 -1.14 27.88
C GLN A 58 -9.00 -2.23 26.84
N VAL A 59 -9.43 -3.48 27.08
CA VAL A 59 -9.15 -4.61 26.17
C VAL A 59 -9.83 -4.39 24.81
N PHE A 60 -11.08 -3.93 24.83
CA PHE A 60 -11.82 -3.69 23.59
C PHE A 60 -11.18 -2.54 22.79
N THR A 61 -10.77 -1.48 23.47
CA THR A 61 -10.04 -0.36 22.87
C THR A 61 -8.76 -0.83 22.19
N ILE A 62 -7.97 -1.68 22.85
CA ILE A 62 -6.75 -2.25 22.26
C ILE A 62 -7.08 -3.06 20.99
N VAL A 63 -8.05 -3.97 21.05
CA VAL A 63 -8.41 -4.85 19.92
C VAL A 63 -8.83 -4.06 18.68
N VAL A 64 -9.69 -3.06 18.85
CA VAL A 64 -10.16 -2.26 17.70
C VAL A 64 -9.05 -1.37 17.16
N ASN A 65 -8.22 -0.76 18.01
CA ASN A 65 -7.10 0.05 17.53
C ASN A 65 -6.06 -0.80 16.77
N VAL A 66 -5.79 -2.04 17.21
CA VAL A 66 -4.95 -2.99 16.47
C VAL A 66 -5.56 -3.30 15.11
N LEU A 67 -6.86 -3.59 15.06
CA LEU A 67 -7.57 -3.84 13.80
C LEU A 67 -7.52 -2.63 12.87
N LEU A 68 -7.70 -1.43 13.42
CA LEU A 68 -7.68 -0.17 12.70
C LEU A 68 -6.32 0.09 12.05
N VAL A 69 -5.22 -0.08 12.81
CA VAL A 69 -3.85 0.03 12.30
C VAL A 69 -3.59 -1.01 11.22
N ALA A 70 -4.02 -2.26 11.43
CA ALA A 70 -3.84 -3.32 10.45
C ALA A 70 -4.57 -3.00 9.12
N VAL A 71 -5.81 -2.51 9.19
CA VAL A 71 -6.59 -2.09 8.01
C VAL A 71 -5.93 -0.92 7.30
N ALA A 72 -5.46 0.08 8.05
CA ALA A 72 -4.78 1.24 7.49
C ALA A 72 -3.46 0.88 6.79
N TRP A 73 -2.62 0.07 7.43
CA TRP A 73 -1.38 -0.43 6.85
C TRP A 73 -1.64 -1.30 5.62
N TYR A 74 -2.70 -2.13 5.66
CA TYR A 74 -3.13 -2.90 4.50
C TYR A 74 -3.61 -2.00 3.36
N ALA A 75 -4.32 -0.90 3.65
CA ALA A 75 -4.72 0.08 2.65
C ALA A 75 -3.50 0.78 2.01
N CYS A 76 -2.47 1.12 2.79
CA CYS A 76 -1.20 1.63 2.28
C CYS A 76 -0.52 0.62 1.34
N TYR A 77 -0.47 -0.66 1.75
CA TYR A 77 0.05 -1.75 0.93
C TYR A 77 -0.73 -1.91 -0.39
N GLN A 78 -2.06 -1.88 -0.33
CA GLN A 78 -2.90 -1.99 -1.53
C GLN A 78 -2.70 -0.83 -2.50
N ARG A 79 -2.60 0.42 -1.99
CA ARG A 79 -2.28 1.58 -2.82
C ARG A 79 -0.91 1.43 -3.50
N GLY A 80 0.10 0.95 -2.77
CA GLY A 80 1.42 0.66 -3.33
C GLY A 80 1.34 -0.40 -4.42
N ALA A 81 0.66 -1.51 -4.15
CA ALA A 81 0.49 -2.63 -5.07
C ALA A 81 -0.19 -2.24 -6.38
N VAL A 82 -1.27 -1.45 -6.31
CA VAL A 82 -1.96 -0.92 -7.49
C VAL A 82 -1.04 0.00 -8.29
N SER A 83 -0.33 0.92 -7.62
CA SER A 83 0.59 1.85 -8.28
C SER A 83 1.76 1.13 -8.97
N GLY A 84 2.33 0.10 -8.33
CA GLY A 84 3.37 -0.74 -8.92
C GLY A 84 2.88 -1.48 -10.16
N ALA A 85 1.69 -2.08 -10.09
CA ALA A 85 1.08 -2.79 -11.23
C ALA A 85 0.77 -1.83 -12.40
N GLU A 86 0.33 -0.61 -12.11
CA GLU A 86 0.11 0.43 -13.12
C GLU A 86 1.42 0.85 -13.82
N GLY A 87 2.52 0.95 -13.06
CA GLY A 87 3.85 1.23 -13.62
C GLY A 87 4.31 0.14 -14.60
N VAL A 88 4.05 -1.12 -14.30
CA VAL A 88 4.40 -2.25 -15.18
C VAL A 88 3.52 -2.23 -16.43
N TYR A 89 2.22 -1.98 -16.26
CA TYR A 89 1.27 -1.86 -17.36
C TYR A 89 1.67 -0.77 -18.37
N LYS A 90 2.11 0.40 -17.90
CA LYS A 90 2.65 1.45 -18.77
C LYS A 90 3.87 0.97 -19.56
N GLY A 91 4.75 0.21 -18.90
CA GLY A 91 5.92 -0.40 -19.54
C GLY A 91 5.57 -1.43 -20.62
N GLU A 92 4.52 -2.22 -20.43
CA GLU A 92 4.00 -3.16 -21.44
C GLU A 92 3.46 -2.41 -22.67
N ILE A 93 2.65 -1.36 -22.46
CA ILE A 93 2.11 -0.54 -23.57
C ILE A 93 3.25 0.09 -24.38
N LEU A 94 4.26 0.63 -23.71
CA LEU A 94 5.39 1.28 -24.38
C LEU A 94 6.27 0.27 -25.11
N HIS A 95 6.43 -0.94 -24.58
CA HIS A 95 7.09 -2.04 -25.28
C HIS A 95 6.36 -2.36 -26.60
N GLN A 96 5.04 -2.51 -26.57
CA GLN A 96 4.23 -2.77 -27.76
C GLN A 96 4.28 -1.62 -28.78
N ARG A 97 4.34 -0.36 -28.32
CA ARG A 97 4.50 0.80 -29.23
C ARG A 97 5.85 0.80 -29.92
N ARG A 98 6.92 0.45 -29.21
CA ARG A 98 8.27 0.32 -29.77
C ARG A 98 8.34 -0.79 -30.83
N GLU A 99 7.71 -1.94 -30.58
CA GLU A 99 7.63 -3.03 -31.55
C GLU A 99 6.85 -2.65 -32.81
N ARG A 100 5.86 -1.75 -32.69
CA ARG A 100 5.10 -1.21 -33.83
C ARG A 100 5.83 -0.10 -34.58
N GLY A 101 7.08 0.20 -34.23
CA GLY A 101 7.90 1.21 -34.88
C GLY A 101 7.55 2.66 -34.50
N HIS A 102 6.74 2.87 -33.45
CA HIS A 102 6.49 4.22 -32.93
C HIS A 102 7.66 4.70 -32.08
N GLU A 103 7.99 5.99 -32.18
CA GLU A 103 8.99 6.62 -31.31
C GLU A 103 8.54 6.59 -29.85
N VAL A 104 9.44 6.12 -28.99
CA VAL A 104 9.23 6.09 -27.53
C VAL A 104 10.21 7.08 -26.90
N THR A 105 9.67 8.15 -26.34
CA THR A 105 10.48 9.21 -25.73
C THR A 105 11.02 8.77 -24.37
N ALA A 106 12.18 9.29 -23.97
CA ALA A 106 12.74 9.05 -22.63
C ALA A 106 11.80 9.49 -21.49
N ALA A 107 10.97 10.52 -21.73
CA ALA A 107 9.94 10.96 -20.78
C ALA A 107 8.81 9.94 -20.59
N ASP A 108 8.53 9.12 -21.61
CA ASP A 108 7.50 8.07 -21.54
C ASP A 108 8.03 6.86 -20.77
N THR A 109 9.27 6.44 -21.04
CA THR A 109 9.91 5.32 -20.33
C THR A 109 10.14 5.64 -18.86
N ALA A 110 10.48 6.87 -18.51
CA ALA A 110 10.59 7.35 -17.13
C ALA A 110 9.37 6.94 -16.26
N ARG A 111 8.16 7.05 -16.83
CA ARG A 111 6.89 6.77 -16.13
C ARG A 111 6.66 5.28 -15.82
N CYS A 112 7.46 4.38 -16.39
CA CYS A 112 7.36 2.94 -16.15
C CYS A 112 7.77 2.55 -14.73
N TYR A 113 7.60 1.27 -14.43
CA TYR A 113 7.97 0.68 -13.16
C TYR A 113 9.49 0.73 -12.91
N HIS A 114 9.86 1.13 -11.69
CA HIS A 114 11.19 0.97 -11.14
C HIS A 114 11.07 0.64 -9.64
N PRO A 115 11.73 -0.40 -9.11
CA PRO A 115 11.50 -0.91 -7.75
C PRO A 115 11.66 0.16 -6.66
N LEU A 116 12.64 1.05 -6.80
CA LEU A 116 12.90 2.12 -5.83
C LEU A 116 11.92 3.30 -5.92
N LYS A 117 11.17 3.44 -7.01
CA LYS A 117 10.29 4.59 -7.23
C LYS A 117 9.17 4.66 -6.19
N GLY A 118 8.62 3.49 -5.82
CA GLY A 118 7.61 3.39 -4.75
C GLY A 118 8.16 3.71 -3.36
N LEU A 119 9.43 3.37 -3.09
CA LEU A 119 10.08 3.71 -1.83
C LEU A 119 10.35 5.22 -1.74
N ILE A 120 10.92 5.81 -2.79
CA ILE A 120 11.23 7.24 -2.85
C ILE A 120 9.96 8.08 -2.75
N SER A 121 8.89 7.72 -3.47
CA SER A 121 7.61 8.46 -3.39
C SER A 121 6.97 8.37 -2.01
N ALA A 122 7.05 7.21 -1.36
CA ALA A 122 6.52 7.03 -0.01
C ALA A 122 7.32 7.79 1.06
N LEU A 123 8.65 7.77 0.96
CA LEU A 123 9.53 8.54 1.85
C LEU A 123 9.35 10.05 1.65
N LEU A 124 9.30 10.52 0.41
CA LEU A 124 9.01 11.93 0.11
C LEU A 124 7.65 12.36 0.67
N GLY A 125 6.62 11.52 0.51
CA GLY A 125 5.29 11.80 1.03
C GLY A 125 5.20 11.76 2.56
N THR A 126 6.02 10.95 3.23
CA THR A 126 6.06 10.85 4.70
C THR A 126 7.01 11.86 5.33
N SER A 127 7.90 12.45 4.52
CA SER A 127 8.97 13.33 4.99
C SER A 127 8.50 14.49 5.89
N PRO A 128 7.36 15.17 5.65
CA PRO A 128 6.93 16.26 6.53
C PRO A 128 6.61 15.78 7.95
N ILE A 129 5.92 14.64 8.07
CA ILE A 129 5.53 14.06 9.36
C ILE A 129 6.75 13.45 10.05
N PHE A 130 7.65 12.83 9.29
CA PHE A 130 8.91 12.31 9.79
C PHE A 130 9.79 13.42 10.38
N LEU A 131 9.90 14.58 9.71
CA LEU A 131 10.62 15.74 10.24
C LEU A 131 10.02 16.25 11.55
N CYS A 132 8.68 16.30 11.65
CA CYS A 132 8.00 16.62 12.91
C CYS A 132 8.31 15.61 14.02
N ALA A 133 8.30 14.32 13.71
CA ALA A 133 8.63 13.26 14.66
C ALA A 133 10.10 13.33 15.12
N CYS A 134 11.04 13.59 14.21
CA CYS A 134 12.45 13.77 14.55
C CYS A 134 12.67 15.01 15.44
N ALA A 135 12.06 16.15 15.10
CA ALA A 135 12.14 17.35 15.91
C ALA A 135 11.57 17.12 17.33
N LEU A 136 10.50 16.32 17.44
CA LEU A 136 9.95 15.93 18.72
C LEU A 136 10.88 14.99 19.50
N ALA A 137 11.41 13.95 18.85
CA ALA A 137 12.33 13.00 19.49
C ALA A 137 13.61 13.67 20.00
N LEU A 138 14.11 14.69 19.29
CA LEU A 138 15.28 15.49 19.70
C LEU A 138 14.97 16.46 20.85
N THR A 139 13.71 16.89 21.00
CA THR A 139 13.26 17.78 22.08
C THR A 139 12.62 17.04 23.25
N ALA A 140 12.57 15.69 23.19
CA ALA A 140 12.09 14.83 24.25
C ALA A 140 13.11 14.78 25.41
N GLN A 141 13.25 15.89 26.13
CA GLN A 141 13.74 15.91 27.50
C GLN A 141 12.54 15.84 28.45
N GLU A 142 12.73 15.17 29.58
CA GLU A 142 11.70 15.01 30.62
C GLU A 142 11.08 16.39 30.93
N VAL A 143 9.79 16.56 30.62
CA VAL A 143 9.07 17.76 31.01
C VAL A 143 8.97 17.73 32.53
N VAL A 144 9.73 18.60 33.19
CA VAL A 144 9.61 18.84 34.64
C VAL A 144 8.16 19.24 34.91
N PRO A 145 7.39 18.46 35.69
CA PRO A 145 6.00 18.77 35.96
C PRO A 145 5.92 20.01 36.86
N GLY A 146 5.51 21.16 36.30
CA GLY A 146 5.35 22.39 37.09
C GLY A 146 5.26 23.71 36.31
N ALA A 147 5.67 23.77 35.05
CA ALA A 147 5.56 25.00 34.25
C ALA A 147 4.33 24.95 33.34
N ALA A 148 3.16 25.24 33.90
CA ALA A 148 1.96 25.51 33.12
C ALA A 148 2.14 26.85 32.38
N ASN A 149 2.72 26.80 31.18
CA ASN A 149 2.70 27.93 30.27
C ASN A 149 1.42 27.83 29.45
N GLU A 150 0.48 28.76 29.62
CA GLU A 150 -0.78 28.85 28.85
C GLU A 150 -0.58 29.12 27.33
N VAL A 151 0.67 29.25 26.88
CA VAL A 151 1.01 29.48 25.48
C VAL A 151 1.21 28.14 24.79
N LEU A 152 0.43 27.87 23.74
CA LEU A 152 0.66 26.73 22.84
C LEU A 152 2.10 26.80 22.31
N THR A 153 2.99 25.98 22.86
CA THR A 153 4.39 25.97 22.42
C THR A 153 4.49 25.22 21.10
N VAL A 154 5.52 25.52 20.30
CA VAL A 154 5.81 24.79 19.06
C VAL A 154 5.91 23.28 19.33
N THR A 155 6.46 22.91 20.48
CA THR A 155 6.51 21.52 20.97
C THR A 155 5.14 20.89 21.16
N ASP A 156 4.14 21.62 21.64
CA ASP A 156 2.78 21.10 21.81
C ASP A 156 2.10 20.83 20.46
N PHE A 157 2.32 21.72 19.49
CA PHE A 157 1.82 21.51 18.13
C PHE A 157 2.48 20.30 17.45
N LEU A 158 3.81 20.14 17.57
CA LEU A 158 4.53 18.98 17.06
C LEU A 158 4.06 17.68 17.73
N ARG A 159 3.89 17.69 19.06
CA ARG A 159 3.31 16.57 19.81
C ARG A 159 1.93 16.22 19.28
N MET A 160 1.06 17.22 19.05
CA MET A 160 -0.28 16.98 18.55
C MET A 160 -0.26 16.27 17.19
N VAL A 161 0.53 16.75 16.22
CA VAL A 161 0.63 16.12 14.88
C VAL A 161 1.15 14.68 14.96
N VAL A 162 2.23 14.45 15.70
CA VAL A 162 2.82 13.11 15.86
C VAL A 162 1.88 12.18 16.63
N ARG A 163 1.19 12.69 17.66
CA ARG A 163 0.20 11.92 18.41
C ARG A 163 -1.02 11.60 17.57
N MET A 164 -1.48 12.47 16.67
CA MET A 164 -2.55 12.12 15.72
C MET A 164 -2.11 11.00 14.77
N ALA A 165 -0.85 10.99 14.35
CA ALA A 165 -0.27 9.92 13.52
C ALA A 165 -0.19 8.58 14.27
N LEU A 166 0.09 8.62 15.58
CA LEU A 166 0.32 7.45 16.42
C LEU A 166 -0.85 7.14 17.36
N LEU A 167 -1.98 7.84 17.23
CA LEU A 167 -3.11 7.78 18.16
C LEU A 167 -3.60 6.34 18.43
N PRO A 168 -3.71 5.47 17.40
CA PRO A 168 -4.10 4.08 17.65
C PRO A 168 -3.03 3.28 18.43
N LEU A 169 -1.76 3.64 18.31
CA LEU A 169 -0.65 2.98 19.03
C LEU A 169 -0.56 3.50 20.47
N ILE A 170 -0.93 4.75 20.73
CA ILE A 170 -1.00 5.32 22.08
C ILE A 170 -2.09 4.64 22.91
N HIS A 171 -3.20 4.23 22.28
CA HIS A 171 -4.24 3.45 22.95
C HIS A 171 -3.80 2.02 23.33
N PHE A 172 -2.67 1.53 22.82
CA PHE A 172 -2.10 0.23 23.19
C PHE A 172 -1.52 0.22 24.62
N SER A 173 -0.85 1.30 25.02
CA SER A 173 -0.15 1.40 26.31
C SER A 173 -1.06 1.70 27.50
N GLY A 174 -2.32 2.05 27.24
CA GLY A 174 -3.27 2.53 28.26
C GLY A 174 -2.98 3.99 28.67
N LEU A 175 -4.02 4.75 29.01
CA LEU A 175 -3.91 6.18 29.31
C LEU A 175 -2.95 6.49 30.48
N ASN A 176 -2.71 5.53 31.37
CA ASN A 176 -2.01 5.77 32.64
C ASN A 176 -0.54 5.30 32.65
N ASN A 177 0.00 4.80 31.54
CA ASN A 177 1.38 4.29 31.50
C ASN A 177 2.36 5.29 30.87
N THR A 178 2.80 6.26 31.68
CA THR A 178 3.72 7.35 31.30
C THR A 178 5.04 6.83 30.71
N ALA A 179 5.57 5.71 31.22
CA ALA A 179 6.81 5.12 30.69
C ALA A 179 6.63 4.61 29.25
N ALA A 180 5.50 3.98 28.95
CA ALA A 180 5.20 3.50 27.61
C ALA A 180 4.94 4.65 26.62
N HIS A 181 4.34 5.75 27.07
CA HIS A 181 4.20 6.97 26.26
C HIS A 181 5.55 7.59 25.92
N LEU A 182 6.50 7.57 26.86
CA LEU A 182 7.87 8.06 26.63
C LEU A 182 8.61 7.23 25.56
N VAL A 183 8.49 5.89 25.64
CA VAL A 183 9.07 4.97 24.64
C VAL A 183 8.43 5.18 23.26
N LEU A 184 7.11 5.40 23.20
CA LEU A 184 6.42 5.72 21.95
C LEU A 184 6.87 7.05 21.35
N GLU A 185 7.13 8.07 22.17
CA GLU A 185 7.67 9.35 21.70
C GLU A 185 9.08 9.20 21.13
N GLN A 186 9.94 8.39 21.75
CA GLN A 186 11.28 8.08 21.25
C GLN A 186 11.26 7.23 19.96
N LEU A 187 10.34 6.27 19.85
CA LEU A 187 10.17 5.43 18.67
C LEU A 187 9.32 6.07 17.57
N SER A 188 8.75 7.25 17.83
CA SER A 188 7.85 7.95 16.91
C SER A 188 8.40 8.12 15.49
N PRO A 189 9.70 8.45 15.27
CA PRO A 189 10.22 8.61 13.91
C PRO A 189 10.20 7.29 13.12
N LEU A 190 10.47 6.16 13.79
CA LEU A 190 10.44 4.85 13.15
C LEU A 190 9.01 4.39 12.86
N LEU A 191 8.08 4.62 13.80
CA LEU A 191 6.69 4.20 13.67
C LEU A 191 5.97 4.96 12.54
N VAL A 192 6.27 6.25 12.36
CA VAL A 192 5.75 7.08 11.27
C VAL A 192 6.18 6.57 9.89
N LEU A 193 7.30 5.85 9.78
CA LEU A 193 7.77 5.26 8.52
C LEU A 193 7.06 3.95 8.16
N LEU A 194 6.34 3.31 9.08
CA LEU A 194 5.70 2.02 8.81
C LEU A 194 4.67 2.07 7.66
N PRO A 195 3.78 3.08 7.56
CA PRO A 195 2.90 3.22 6.39
C PRO A 195 3.68 3.35 5.07
N ALA A 196 4.83 4.03 5.08
CA ALA A 196 5.69 4.16 3.90
C ALA A 196 6.33 2.82 3.52
N GLY A 197 6.79 2.06 4.51
CA GLY A 197 7.31 0.70 4.32
C GLY A 197 6.25 -0.23 3.74
N MET A 198 5.03 -0.20 4.26
CA MET A 198 3.91 -1.00 3.74
C MET A 198 3.56 -0.64 2.30
N TYR A 199 3.57 0.66 1.96
CA TYR A 199 3.38 1.12 0.58
C TYR A 199 4.51 0.62 -0.33
N ALA A 200 5.78 0.74 0.07
CA ALA A 200 6.92 0.28 -0.70
C ALA A 200 6.90 -1.24 -0.93
N LEU A 201 6.55 -2.01 0.11
CA LEU A 201 6.33 -3.45 0.02
C LEU A 201 5.22 -3.78 -0.98
N GLY A 202 4.09 -3.08 -0.92
CA GLY A 202 3.01 -3.21 -1.90
C GLY A 202 3.50 -2.94 -3.31
N TYR A 203 4.20 -1.82 -3.52
CA TYR A 203 4.72 -1.41 -4.82
C TYR A 203 5.62 -2.47 -5.45
N SER A 204 6.50 -3.08 -4.66
CA SER A 204 7.40 -4.15 -5.12
C SER A 204 6.67 -5.39 -5.66
N ARG A 205 5.39 -5.59 -5.28
CA ARG A 205 4.55 -6.70 -5.75
C ARG A 205 3.84 -6.39 -7.08
N GLY A 206 3.97 -5.18 -7.61
CA GLY A 206 3.37 -4.77 -8.89
C GLY A 206 3.62 -5.74 -10.05
N PRO A 207 4.88 -6.14 -10.34
CA PRO A 207 5.18 -7.11 -11.39
C PRO A 207 4.49 -8.46 -11.18
N ALA A 208 4.52 -9.00 -9.96
CA ALA A 208 3.89 -10.27 -9.64
C ALA A 208 2.36 -10.22 -9.81
N ILE A 209 1.72 -9.12 -9.43
CA ILE A 209 0.28 -8.89 -9.66
C ILE A 209 -0.02 -8.89 -11.16
N ARG A 210 0.80 -8.20 -11.96
CA ARG A 210 0.59 -8.10 -13.40
C ARG A 210 0.76 -9.45 -14.10
N THR A 211 1.79 -10.20 -13.74
CA THR A 211 2.00 -11.58 -14.21
C THR A 211 0.81 -12.49 -13.86
N ARG A 212 0.23 -12.35 -12.67
CA ARG A 212 -0.96 -13.10 -12.28
C ARG A 212 -2.16 -12.77 -13.15
N ILE A 213 -2.42 -11.48 -13.41
CA ILE A 213 -3.51 -11.03 -14.29
C ILE A 213 -3.37 -11.64 -15.69
N HIS A 214 -2.17 -11.60 -16.28
CA HIS A 214 -1.92 -12.22 -17.59
C HIS A 214 -2.12 -13.72 -17.60
N THR A 215 -1.64 -14.39 -16.54
CA THR A 215 -1.83 -15.83 -16.36
C THR A 215 -3.32 -16.18 -16.26
N ASP A 216 -4.10 -15.42 -15.51
CA ASP A 216 -5.55 -15.62 -15.35
C ASP A 216 -6.31 -15.38 -16.67
N ILE A 217 -5.95 -14.33 -17.43
CA ILE A 217 -6.52 -14.05 -18.75
C ILE A 217 -6.24 -15.22 -19.72
N TYR A 218 -4.99 -15.69 -19.76
CA TYR A 218 -4.61 -16.82 -20.61
C TYR A 218 -5.35 -18.10 -20.24
N LEU A 219 -5.42 -18.43 -18.95
CA LEU A 219 -6.15 -19.59 -18.46
C LEU A 219 -7.65 -19.48 -18.78
N GLY A 220 -8.22 -18.28 -18.66
CA GLY A 220 -9.60 -17.97 -19.06
C GLY A 220 -9.84 -18.26 -20.54
N LYS A 221 -9.05 -17.69 -21.44
CA LYS A 221 -9.13 -17.93 -22.89
C LYS A 221 -8.96 -19.42 -23.22
N ARG A 222 -8.00 -20.11 -22.60
CA ARG A 222 -7.78 -21.54 -22.80
C ARG A 222 -8.98 -22.39 -22.38
N ARG A 223 -9.65 -22.04 -21.27
CA ARG A 223 -10.88 -22.72 -20.83
C ARG A 223 -12.04 -22.48 -21.80
N GLN A 224 -12.21 -21.25 -22.28
CA GLN A 224 -13.23 -20.91 -23.28
C GLN A 224 -13.02 -21.69 -24.59
N LEU A 225 -11.79 -21.72 -25.11
CA LEU A 225 -11.46 -22.48 -26.33
C LEU A 225 -11.71 -23.98 -26.17
N LYS A 226 -11.40 -24.56 -25.00
CA LYS A 226 -11.72 -25.96 -24.72
C LYS A 226 -13.22 -26.22 -24.68
N LYS A 227 -14.01 -25.31 -24.11
CA LYS A 227 -15.47 -25.41 -24.08
C LYS A 227 -16.06 -25.33 -25.49
N GLN A 228 -15.64 -24.35 -26.29
CA GLN A 228 -16.06 -24.22 -27.69
C GLN A 228 -15.69 -25.44 -28.54
N LYS A 229 -14.49 -26.00 -28.38
CA LYS A 229 -14.10 -27.23 -29.10
C LYS A 229 -14.98 -28.42 -28.73
N ARG A 230 -15.37 -28.56 -27.46
CA ARG A 230 -16.29 -29.63 -27.01
C ARG A 230 -17.70 -29.44 -27.56
N GLU A 231 -18.22 -28.21 -27.52
CA GLU A 231 -19.54 -27.87 -28.08
C GLU A 231 -19.57 -28.08 -29.60
N ASN A 232 -18.53 -27.66 -30.32
CA ASN A 232 -18.40 -27.89 -31.75
C ASN A 232 -18.28 -29.38 -32.10
N ALA A 233 -17.54 -30.17 -31.31
CA ALA A 233 -17.46 -31.62 -31.50
C ALA A 233 -18.82 -32.30 -31.24
N GLN A 234 -19.58 -31.86 -30.24
CA GLN A 234 -20.94 -32.35 -29.97
C GLN A 234 -21.93 -31.97 -31.08
N ARG A 235 -21.84 -30.75 -31.63
CA ARG A 235 -22.62 -30.31 -32.79
C ARG A 235 -22.28 -31.10 -34.04
N SER A 236 -20.99 -31.35 -34.28
CA SER A 236 -20.53 -32.18 -35.40
C SER A 236 -20.99 -33.63 -35.30
N HIS A 237 -21.12 -34.17 -34.07
CA HIS A 237 -21.62 -35.53 -33.85
C HIS A 237 -23.15 -35.64 -33.93
N ARG A 238 -23.91 -34.56 -33.70
CA ARG A 238 -25.39 -34.58 -33.75
C ARG A 238 -25.98 -34.53 -35.17
N GLY A 239 -25.16 -34.29 -36.20
CA GLY A 239 -25.62 -34.14 -37.58
C GLY A 239 -26.52 -32.91 -37.79
N PRO A 240 -26.73 -32.46 -39.04
CA PRO A 240 -27.58 -31.31 -39.35
C PRO A 240 -29.09 -31.49 -39.04
N ASP A 241 -29.53 -32.68 -38.62
CA ASP A 241 -30.96 -33.02 -38.46
C ASP A 241 -31.49 -32.97 -37.00
N ALA A 242 -30.78 -32.32 -36.07
CA ALA A 242 -31.31 -32.12 -34.72
C ALA A 242 -32.38 -30.99 -34.71
N PRO A 243 -33.64 -31.26 -34.30
CA PRO A 243 -34.70 -30.25 -34.29
C PRO A 243 -34.35 -29.09 -33.35
N ARG A 244 -34.65 -27.88 -33.82
CA ARG A 244 -34.42 -26.60 -33.12
C ARG A 244 -35.21 -26.50 -31.82
#